data_AF-A0A3D4QNI3-F1
#
_entry.id   AF-A0A3D4QNI3-F1
#
_cell.length_a   1.000
_cell.length_b   1.000
_cell.length_c   1.000
_cell.angle_alpha   90.00
_cell.angle_beta   90.00
_cell.angle_gamma   90.00
#
_symmetry.space_group_name_H-M   'P 1'
#
loop_
_entity.id
_entity.type
_entity.pdbx_description
1 polymer ?
#
loop_
_entity_poly.entity_id
_entity_poly.type
_entity_poly.pdbx_seq_one_letter_code
_entity_poly.pdbx_strand_id
1 'polypeptide(L)'
;MTLDQLRIQLKKTENELKKNEEKKKDLLGKKTEIELQIAQLEAEKAEKVLTIIKDNFGEVDENNLELFQKVMEGQSKEILRQKEMLEHGVTSGV
;
A
#
# COMPACT_ATOMS: atom_id res chain seq x y z
N MET A 1 -10.22 -48.95 -17.61
CA MET A 1 -11.15 -47.81 -17.52
C MET A 1 -12.18 -47.96 -18.63
N THR A 2 -13.47 -47.84 -18.34
CA THR A 2 -14.54 -47.98 -19.35
C THR A 2 -14.81 -46.66 -20.07
N LEU A 3 -15.46 -46.72 -21.23
CA LEU A 3 -15.83 -45.54 -22.02
C LEU A 3 -16.69 -44.55 -21.21
N ASP A 4 -17.59 -45.05 -20.36
CA ASP A 4 -18.42 -44.21 -19.50
C ASP A 4 -17.62 -43.54 -18.37
N GLN A 5 -16.64 -44.24 -17.81
CA GLN A 5 -15.72 -43.65 -16.83
C GLN A 5 -14.90 -42.51 -17.46
N LEU A 6 -14.45 -42.67 -18.71
CA LEU A 6 -13.77 -41.63 -19.48
C LEU A 6 -14.66 -40.41 -19.72
N ARG A 7 -15.92 -40.61 -20.13
CA ARG A 7 -16.88 -39.51 -20.34
C ARG A 7 -17.20 -38.74 -19.06
N ILE A 8 -17.34 -39.44 -17.94
CA ILE A 8 -17.57 -38.82 -16.64
C ILE A 8 -16.35 -37.98 -16.21
N GLN A 9 -15.14 -38.50 -16.41
CA GLN A 9 -13.92 -37.75 -16.11
C GLN A 9 -13.77 -36.52 -16.99
N LEU A 10 -14.01 -36.65 -18.30
CA LEU A 10 -13.97 -35.52 -19.23
C LEU A 10 -14.92 -34.39 -18.77
N LYS A 11 -16.18 -34.73 -18.46
CA LYS A 11 -17.16 -33.74 -18.00
C LYS A 11 -16.79 -33.08 -16.67
N LYS A 12 -16.12 -33.82 -15.76
CA LYS A 12 -15.59 -33.24 -14.51
C LYS A 12 -14.47 -32.26 -14.81
N THR A 13 -13.51 -32.65 -15.65
CA THR A 13 -12.38 -31.80 -16.03
C THR A 13 -12.83 -30.54 -16.77
N GLU A 14 -13.82 -30.64 -17.68
CA GLU A 14 -14.39 -29.47 -18.36
C GLU A 14 -15.04 -28.48 -17.37
N ASN A 15 -15.78 -28.99 -16.39
CA ASN A 15 -16.39 -28.16 -15.35
C ASN A 15 -15.35 -27.51 -14.43
N GLU A 16 -14.29 -28.24 -14.07
CA GLU A 16 -13.19 -27.71 -13.27
C GLU A 16 -12.41 -26.63 -14.03
N LEU A 17 -12.16 -26.84 -15.33
CA LEU A 17 -11.54 -25.86 -16.21
C LEU A 17 -12.35 -24.56 -16.23
N LYS A 18 -13.67 -24.67 -16.46
CA LYS A 18 -14.56 -23.50 -16.47
C LYS A 18 -14.54 -22.73 -15.14
N LYS A 19 -14.60 -23.44 -14.00
CA LYS A 19 -14.50 -22.81 -12.67
C LYS A 19 -13.16 -22.10 -12.46
N ASN A 20 -12.07 -22.69 -12.94
CA ASN A 20 -10.74 -22.11 -12.83
C ASN A 20 -10.60 -20.85 -13.70
N GLU A 21 -11.17 -20.84 -14.89
CA GLU A 21 -11.19 -19.64 -15.76
C GLU A 21 -11.98 -18.49 -15.13
N GLU A 22 -13.16 -18.76 -14.56
CA GLU A 22 -13.96 -17.77 -13.83
C GLU A 22 -13.19 -17.22 -12.62
N LYS A 23 -12.57 -18.10 -11.84
CA LYS A 23 -11.74 -17.70 -10.69
C LYS A 23 -10.53 -16.88 -11.11
N LYS A 24 -9.87 -17.23 -12.22
CA LYS A 24 -8.74 -16.46 -12.76
C LYS A 24 -9.17 -15.04 -13.15
N LYS A 25 -10.34 -14.89 -13.77
CA LYS A 25 -10.89 -13.58 -14.15
C LYS A 25 -11.22 -12.72 -12.93
N ASP A 26 -11.85 -13.30 -11.90
CA ASP A 26 -12.14 -12.60 -10.64
C ASP A 26 -10.87 -12.13 -9.92
N LEU A 27 -9.87 -13.01 -9.79
CA LEU A 27 -8.59 -12.68 -9.16
C LEU A 27 -7.85 -11.58 -9.92
N LEU A 28 -7.88 -11.61 -11.25
CA LEU A 28 -7.28 -10.55 -12.07
C LEU A 28 -8.01 -9.22 -11.86
N GLY A 29 -9.34 -9.21 -11.82
CA GLY A 29 -10.14 -8.02 -11.54
C GLY A 29 -9.80 -7.40 -10.18
N LYS A 30 -9.73 -8.22 -9.13
CA LYS A 30 -9.33 -7.78 -7.78
C LYS A 30 -7.92 -7.24 -7.73
N LYS A 31 -6.98 -7.87 -8.43
CA LYS A 31 -5.60 -7.37 -8.51
C LYS A 31 -5.56 -5.96 -9.11
N THR A 32 -6.26 -5.75 -10.24
CA THR A 32 -6.33 -4.43 -10.88
C THR A 32 -6.99 -3.39 -9.99
N GLU A 33 -8.06 -3.77 -9.28
CA GLU A 33 -8.72 -2.87 -8.32
C GLU A 33 -7.78 -2.44 -7.18
N ILE A 34 -7.03 -3.38 -6.61
CA ILE A 34 -6.04 -3.08 -5.56
C ILE A 34 -4.94 -2.15 -6.09
N GLU A 35 -4.41 -2.42 -7.29
CA GLU A 35 -3.39 -1.57 -7.91
C GLU A 35 -3.89 -0.14 -8.15
N LEU A 36 -5.15 0.02 -8.60
CA LEU A 36 -5.77 1.33 -8.76
C LEU A 36 -5.98 2.06 -7.43
N GLN A 37 -6.42 1.35 -6.39
CA GLN A 37 -6.57 1.93 -5.05
C GLN A 37 -5.23 2.39 -4.48
N ILE A 38 -4.15 1.61 -4.66
CA ILE A 38 -2.80 2.01 -4.24
C ILE A 38 -2.37 3.29 -4.96
N ALA A 39 -2.53 3.35 -6.29
CA ALA A 39 -2.18 4.53 -7.07
C ALA A 39 -2.98 5.78 -6.64
N GLN A 40 -4.27 5.62 -6.34
CA GLN A 40 -5.10 6.71 -5.82
C GLN A 40 -4.61 7.20 -4.46
N LEU A 41 -4.31 6.28 -3.53
CA LEU A 41 -3.81 6.65 -2.20
C LEU A 41 -2.43 7.34 -2.27
N GLU A 42 -1.55 6.92 -3.19
CA GLU A 42 -0.27 7.58 -3.42
C GLU A 42 -0.45 8.99 -4.00
N ALA A 43 -1.36 9.16 -4.95
CA ALA A 43 -1.69 10.48 -5.51
C ALA A 43 -2.28 11.42 -4.45
N GLU A 44 -3.21 10.94 -3.62
CA GLU A 44 -3.80 11.72 -2.52
C GLU A 44 -2.74 12.13 -1.48
N LYS A 45 -1.79 11.23 -1.17
CA LYS A 45 -0.67 11.56 -0.27
C LYS A 45 0.23 12.64 -0.88
N ALA A 46 0.56 12.52 -2.17
CA ALA A 46 1.36 13.53 -2.86
C ALA A 46 0.65 14.89 -2.87
N GLU A 47 -0.65 14.92 -3.17
CA GLU A 47 -1.45 16.15 -3.15
C GLU A 47 -1.47 16.79 -1.75
N LYS A 48 -1.66 15.99 -0.69
CA LYS A 48 -1.60 16.49 0.69
C LYS A 48 -0.24 17.11 1.03
N VAL A 49 0.86 16.46 0.62
CA VAL A 49 2.21 17.02 0.82
C VAL A 49 2.38 18.33 0.07
N LEU A 50 1.95 18.42 -1.18
CA LEU A 50 2.00 19.65 -1.96
C LEU A 50 1.18 20.78 -1.32
N THR A 51 -0.01 20.46 -0.78
CA THR A 51 -0.84 21.41 -0.05
C THR A 51 -0.14 21.89 1.22
N ILE A 52 0.47 20.99 2.01
CA ILE A 52 1.25 21.38 3.19
C ILE A 52 2.40 22.33 2.81
N ILE A 53 3.12 22.05 1.73
CA ILE A 53 4.21 22.92 1.26
C ILE A 53 3.63 24.29 0.86
N LYS A 54 2.55 24.31 0.08
CA LYS A 54 1.87 25.54 -0.34
C LYS A 54 1.41 26.41 0.83
N ASP A 55 0.72 25.79 1.78
CA ASP A 55 0.10 26.52 2.89
C ASP A 55 1.12 27.05 3.90
N ASN A 56 2.27 26.38 4.06
CA ASN A 56 3.24 26.71 5.12
C ASN A 56 4.54 27.35 4.62
N PHE A 57 4.93 27.10 3.37
CA PHE A 57 6.22 27.55 2.82
C PHE A 57 6.06 28.43 1.57
N GLY A 58 4.91 28.38 0.89
CA GLY A 58 4.65 29.12 -0.35
C GLY A 58 4.64 28.23 -1.58
N GLU A 59 4.73 28.79 -2.78
CA GLU A 59 4.68 28.01 -4.02
C GLU A 59 5.66 26.84 -4.03
N VAL A 60 5.28 25.73 -4.67
CA VAL A 60 6.12 24.53 -4.70
C VAL A 60 7.28 24.75 -5.67
N ASP A 61 8.40 25.23 -5.12
CA ASP A 61 9.68 25.39 -5.79
C ASP A 61 10.80 24.66 -5.04
N GLU A 62 12.00 24.65 -5.61
CA GLU A 62 13.17 23.94 -5.06
C GLU A 62 13.55 24.45 -3.65
N ASN A 63 13.42 25.75 -3.39
CA ASN A 63 13.78 26.35 -2.10
C ASN A 63 12.78 25.94 -1.01
N ASN A 64 11.48 26.02 -1.31
CA ASN A 64 10.42 25.66 -0.36
C ASN A 64 10.37 24.15 -0.11
N LEU A 65 10.72 23.34 -1.11
CA LEU A 65 10.94 21.90 -0.95
C LEU A 65 12.11 21.60 0.00
N GLU A 66 13.25 22.29 -0.15
CA GLU A 66 14.41 22.10 0.72
C GLU A 66 14.09 22.50 2.18
N LEU A 67 13.35 23.60 2.37
CA LEU A 67 12.89 24.03 3.70
C LEU A 67 11.96 23.01 4.33
N PHE A 68 10.98 22.50 3.58
CA PHE A 68 10.08 21.45 4.04
C PHE A 68 10.86 20.19 4.45
N GLN A 69 11.82 19.74 3.64
CA GLN A 69 12.66 18.58 3.96
C GLN A 69 13.43 18.78 5.27
N LYS A 70 14.07 19.94 5.47
CA LYS A 70 14.80 20.27 6.71
C LYS A 70 13.89 20.24 7.94
N VAL A 71 12.68 20.77 7.84
CA VAL A 71 11.69 20.76 8.93
C VAL A 71 11.28 19.32 9.26
N MET A 72 10.96 18.52 8.25
CA MET A 72 10.55 17.12 8.43
C MET A 72 11.67 16.28 9.05
N GLU A 73 12.92 16.48 8.63
CA GLU A 73 14.08 15.83 9.24
C GLU A 73 14.27 16.22 10.71
N GLY A 74 14.10 17.51 11.03
CA GLY A 74 14.19 18.01 12.40
C GLY A 74 13.12 17.40 13.30
N GLN A 75 11.87 17.37 12.84
CA GLN A 75 10.75 16.75 13.55
C GLN A 75 10.96 15.24 13.75
N SER A 76 11.46 14.54 12.73
CA SER A 76 11.74 13.10 12.81
C SER A 76 12.79 12.78 13.88
N LYS A 77 13.89 13.55 13.93
CA LYS A 77 14.93 13.39 14.95
C LYS A 77 14.41 13.63 16.36
N GLU A 78 13.56 14.63 16.54
CA GLU A 78 12.95 14.93 17.84
C GLU A 78 11.99 13.83 18.30
N ILE A 79 11.15 13.30 17.40
CA ILE A 79 10.25 12.18 17.72
C ILE A 79 11.04 10.92 18.10
N LEU A 80 12.12 10.61 17.37
CA LEU A 80 12.99 9.48 17.69
C LEU A 80 13.61 9.64 19.09
N ARG A 81 14.13 10.83 19.39
CA ARG A 81 14.67 11.14 20.71
C ARG A 81 13.62 11.00 21.82
N GLN A 82 12.41 11.50 21.61
CA GLN A 82 11.31 11.35 22.58
C GLN A 82 10.95 9.89 22.81
N LYS A 83 10.94 9.07 21.74
CA LYS A 83 10.69 7.64 21.84
C LYS A 83 11.79 6.91 22.65
N GLU A 84 13.06 7.22 22.40
CA GLU A 84 14.18 6.68 23.18
C GLU A 84 14.08 7.06 24.66
N MET A 85 13.71 8.31 24.96
CA MET A 85 13.51 8.78 26.33
C MET A 85 12.36 8.04 27.04
N LEU A 86 11.28 7.70 26.33
CA LEU A 86 10.18 6.91 26.87
C LEU A 86 10.59 5.44 27.10
N GLU A 87 11.37 4.86 26.19
CA GLU A 87 11.84 3.46 26.30
C GLU A 87 12.88 3.30 27.43
N HIS A 88 13.77 4.27 27.62
CA HIS A 88 14.79 4.24 28.68
C HIS A 88 14.31 4.81 30.03
N GLY A 89 13.27 5.65 30.04
CA GLY A 89 12.66 6.16 31.27
C GLY A 89 11.88 5.11 32.06
N VAL A 90 11.45 4.02 31.41
CA VAL A 90 10.70 2.92 32.05
C VAL A 90 11.61 1.93 32.79
N THR A 91 12.93 1.92 32.53
CA THR A 91 13.86 0.96 33.14
C THR A 91 14.58 1.45 34.40
N SER A 92 14.33 2.68 34.87
CA SER A 92 14.97 3.25 36.07
C SER A 92 14.08 3.24 37.32
N GLY A 93 13.00 2.45 37.31
CA GLY A 93 12.05 2.35 38.41
C GLY A 93 11.68 0.91 38.77
N VAL A 94 12.67 0.05 39.06
CA VAL A 94 12.52 -1.18 39.86
C VAL A 94 13.73 -1.32 40.78
#